data_AF-A0A2U8VR70-F1
#
_entry.id   AF-A0A2U8VR70-F1
#
_cell.length_a   1.000
_cell.length_b   1.000
_cell.length_c   1.000
_cell.angle_alpha   90.00
_cell.angle_beta   90.00
_cell.angle_gamma   90.00
#
_symmetry.space_group_name_H-M   'P 1'
#
loop_
_entity.id
_entity.type
_entity.pdbx_description
1 polymer ?
#
loop_
_entity_poly.entity_id
_entity_poly.type
_entity_poly.pdbx_seq_one_letter_code
_entity_poly.pdbx_strand_id
1 'polypeptide(L)'
;MSPAAILIVVPTTGGPLVIRSLKARPGLPAPAAFAQGDYRPLPWSGDYARLATPGGPLTSLTGAMVAHELRLSGSFDAGRSWEVPVCLAHGLSARGHRLVAEPGEADLVLWATGAVDLDLAVVPGDYALLDKIERSRALLDSAPQAVRAVLLPEGPERAEALRILQALGAPGMLRPLPATTVAAALEALDTREAADARSAIPAPGRRRGPVLAAGALALGLAGIALGVGYARRPDAEPPVTVAAGPDQRPDEPGGTAPPTGSSTPAVSAAPAPAAHAPVLRVEELVAPARSSCRRVAFGADPPERRPVPEAAEGRLRPTRLVPELCGLAFRPAVPGGRIEVGTELRAAALPPSALDDGAQAYFLREGARRNLVYAVQAVSEGGAARRITHALERP
;
A
#
# COMPACT_ATOMS: atom_id res chain seq x y z
N MET A 1 7.01 34.20 -2.99
CA MET A 1 7.67 32.92 -3.34
C MET A 1 6.96 32.37 -4.56
N SER A 2 7.69 31.84 -5.54
CA SER A 2 7.07 31.24 -6.71
C SER A 2 6.81 29.78 -6.41
N PRO A 3 5.57 29.28 -6.54
CA PRO A 3 5.27 27.90 -6.18
C PRO A 3 6.03 26.93 -7.08
N ALA A 4 6.93 26.14 -6.48
CA ALA A 4 7.66 25.06 -7.17
C ALA A 4 6.74 23.87 -7.51
N ALA A 5 7.06 23.19 -8.61
CA ALA A 5 6.51 21.89 -8.97
C ALA A 5 7.30 20.78 -8.28
N ILE A 6 6.64 20.01 -7.42
CA ILE A 6 7.28 19.02 -6.55
C ILE A 6 6.77 17.62 -6.87
N LEU A 7 7.69 16.72 -7.23
CA LEU A 7 7.44 15.29 -7.28
C LEU A 7 7.73 14.71 -5.89
N ILE A 8 6.71 14.16 -5.22
CA ILE A 8 6.90 13.52 -3.91
C ILE A 8 6.95 12.00 -4.10
N VAL A 9 8.11 11.44 -3.78
CA VAL A 9 8.39 10.00 -3.82
C VAL A 9 8.21 9.41 -2.43
N VAL A 10 7.32 8.42 -2.35
CA VAL A 10 7.09 7.56 -1.18
C VAL A 10 7.81 6.24 -1.45
N PRO A 11 9.04 6.04 -0.95
CA PRO A 11 9.77 4.81 -1.20
C PRO A 11 9.18 3.66 -0.39
N THR A 12 8.92 2.54 -1.07
CA THR A 12 8.46 1.30 -0.45
C THR A 12 9.36 0.15 -0.85
N THR A 13 9.32 -0.95 -0.10
CA THR A 13 10.02 -2.19 -0.45
C THR A 13 9.42 -2.87 -1.69
N GLY A 14 8.17 -2.54 -2.05
CA GLY A 14 7.54 -2.95 -3.32
C GLY A 14 7.94 -2.08 -4.52
N GLY A 15 8.72 -1.02 -4.30
CA GLY A 15 9.07 0.00 -5.31
C GLY A 15 8.62 1.41 -4.89
N PRO A 16 9.20 2.47 -5.48
CA PRO A 16 8.80 3.83 -5.17
C PRO A 16 7.38 4.11 -5.68
N LEU A 17 6.58 4.77 -4.84
CA LEU A 17 5.30 5.35 -5.22
C LEU A 17 5.44 6.85 -5.38
N VAL A 18 4.54 7.46 -6.15
CA VAL A 18 4.46 8.92 -6.33
C VAL A 18 3.13 9.40 -5.79
N ILE A 19 3.15 10.49 -5.01
CA ILE A 19 1.93 11.24 -4.67
C ILE A 19 1.49 11.99 -5.91
N ARG A 20 0.46 11.47 -6.58
CA ARG A 20 -0.08 12.07 -7.81
C ARG A 20 -0.97 13.27 -7.53
N SER A 21 -1.73 13.23 -6.43
CA SER A 21 -2.54 14.36 -6.00
C SER A 21 -2.92 14.29 -4.54
N LEU A 22 -3.04 15.46 -3.92
CA LEU A 22 -3.62 15.64 -2.60
C LEU A 22 -4.68 16.74 -2.70
N LYS A 23 -5.95 16.39 -2.50
CA LYS A 23 -7.07 17.32 -2.76
C LYS A 23 -8.05 17.34 -1.60
N ALA A 24 -8.47 18.53 -1.19
CA ALA A 24 -9.61 18.68 -0.29
C ALA A 24 -10.87 18.07 -0.93
N ARG A 25 -11.60 17.28 -0.14
CA ARG A 25 -12.84 16.60 -0.50
C ARG A 25 -13.81 16.63 0.69
N PRO A 26 -14.44 17.77 0.99
CA PRO A 26 -15.34 17.90 2.14
C PRO A 26 -16.53 16.93 2.15
N GLY A 27 -16.90 16.39 0.98
CA GLY A 27 -17.96 15.37 0.86
C GLY A 27 -17.55 13.95 1.26
N LEU A 28 -16.28 13.68 1.56
CA LEU A 28 -15.85 12.39 2.09
C LEU A 28 -16.14 12.31 3.60
N PRO A 29 -16.60 11.15 4.11
CA PRO A 29 -16.87 10.99 5.54
C PRO A 29 -15.59 11.03 6.40
N ALA A 30 -14.45 10.67 5.81
CA ALA A 30 -13.13 10.75 6.40
C ALA A 30 -12.09 10.92 5.27
N PRO A 31 -10.88 11.41 5.60
CA PRO A 31 -9.75 11.32 4.68
C PRO A 31 -9.56 9.91 4.11
N ALA A 32 -9.24 9.80 2.82
CA ALA A 32 -9.07 8.51 2.14
C ALA A 32 -7.94 8.55 1.10
N ALA A 33 -7.22 7.43 0.96
CA ALA A 33 -6.10 7.28 0.05
C ALA A 33 -6.43 6.20 -0.98
N PHE A 34 -6.03 6.40 -2.24
CA PHE A 34 -6.36 5.50 -3.34
C PHE A 34 -5.14 5.28 -4.24
N ALA A 35 -4.98 4.05 -4.71
CA ALA A 35 -4.06 3.75 -5.80
C ALA A 35 -4.65 4.26 -7.13
N GLN A 36 -3.78 4.54 -8.09
CA GLN A 36 -4.20 4.91 -9.44
C GLN A 36 -5.01 3.78 -10.09
N GLY A 37 -6.16 4.12 -10.67
CA GLY A 37 -7.06 3.14 -11.29
C GLY A 37 -7.86 2.29 -10.31
N ASP A 38 -7.70 2.49 -8.99
CA ASP A 38 -8.50 1.82 -7.96
C ASP A 38 -9.34 2.86 -7.19
N TYR A 39 -10.55 2.45 -6.82
CA TYR A 39 -11.50 3.25 -6.03
C TYR A 39 -11.67 2.68 -4.62
N ARG A 40 -11.05 1.52 -4.32
CA ARG A 40 -11.01 0.96 -2.97
C ARG A 40 -9.99 1.73 -2.15
N PRO A 41 -10.34 2.17 -0.93
CA PRO A 41 -9.42 2.90 -0.10
C PRO A 41 -8.24 2.00 0.32
N LEU A 42 -7.04 2.56 0.26
CA LEU A 42 -5.81 1.96 0.78
C LEU A 42 -5.87 1.89 2.31
N PRO A 43 -5.15 0.93 2.93
CA PRO A 43 -5.13 0.76 4.37
C PRO A 43 -4.52 1.99 5.05
N TRP A 44 -5.39 2.83 5.61
CA TRP A 44 -5.04 4.01 6.38
C TRP A 44 -4.64 3.60 7.81
N SER A 45 -3.51 4.10 8.32
CA SER A 45 -3.15 3.82 9.73
C SER A 45 -4.10 4.60 10.64
N GLY A 46 -4.68 3.96 11.66
CA GLY A 46 -5.52 4.67 12.64
C GLY A 46 -4.80 5.86 13.29
N ASP A 47 -3.47 5.82 13.32
CA ASP A 47 -2.61 6.90 13.79
C ASP A 47 -2.64 8.09 12.85
N TYR A 48 -2.44 7.90 11.54
CA TYR A 48 -2.53 8.98 10.56
C TYR A 48 -3.94 9.59 10.49
N ALA A 49 -4.99 8.81 10.73
CA ALA A 49 -6.35 9.35 10.83
C ALA A 49 -6.49 10.37 11.98
N ARG A 50 -5.82 10.13 13.12
CA ARG A 50 -5.78 11.07 14.24
C ARG A 50 -4.96 12.32 13.91
N LEU A 51 -3.91 12.19 13.11
CA LEU A 51 -3.13 13.35 12.64
C LEU A 51 -3.97 14.26 11.73
N ALA A 52 -4.79 13.65 10.87
CA ALA A 52 -5.54 14.32 9.81
C ALA A 52 -6.97 14.73 10.18
N THR A 53 -7.45 14.41 11.39
CA THR A 53 -8.76 14.84 11.87
C THR A 53 -8.83 16.38 11.94
N PRO A 54 -10.02 17.00 11.80
CA PRO A 54 -10.16 18.44 12.04
C PRO A 54 -9.61 18.85 13.42
N GLY A 55 -8.73 19.85 13.45
CA GLY A 55 -8.05 20.28 14.68
C GLY A 55 -6.91 19.36 15.16
N GLY A 56 -6.64 18.27 14.44
CA GLY A 56 -5.52 17.36 14.73
C GLY A 56 -4.16 17.97 14.39
N PRO A 57 -3.06 17.27 14.73
CA PRO A 57 -1.69 17.76 14.58
C PRO A 57 -1.34 18.37 13.21
N LEU A 58 -1.85 17.83 12.10
CA LEU A 58 -1.58 18.38 10.76
C LEU A 58 -2.13 19.79 10.55
N THR A 59 -3.11 20.22 11.35
CA THR A 59 -3.65 21.59 11.34
C THR A 59 -2.54 22.62 11.61
N SER A 60 -1.52 22.27 12.40
CA SER A 60 -0.36 23.16 12.63
C SER A 60 0.43 23.45 11.35
N LEU A 61 0.41 22.54 10.37
CA LEU A 61 1.11 22.68 9.10
C LEU A 61 0.25 23.30 8.00
N THR A 62 -1.07 23.07 8.06
CA THR A 62 -2.00 23.43 6.97
C THR A 62 -2.93 24.60 7.31
N GLY A 63 -2.97 25.02 8.57
CA GLY A 63 -3.93 26.00 9.10
C GLY A 63 -5.34 25.45 9.32
N ALA A 64 -5.82 24.60 8.41
CA ALA A 64 -7.10 23.91 8.55
C ALA A 64 -7.04 22.52 7.90
N MET A 65 -7.67 21.54 8.56
CA MET A 65 -7.83 20.19 8.03
C MET A 65 -9.29 19.93 7.65
N VAL A 66 -9.48 19.43 6.44
CA VAL A 66 -10.75 18.89 5.95
C VAL A 66 -10.52 17.47 5.42
N ALA A 67 -11.62 16.72 5.27
CA ALA A 67 -11.54 15.43 4.57
C ALA A 67 -10.89 15.63 3.19
N HIS A 68 -10.00 14.72 2.82
CA HIS A 68 -9.19 14.85 1.62
C HIS A 68 -8.99 13.50 0.93
N GLU A 69 -8.68 13.58 -0.35
CA GLU A 69 -8.33 12.45 -1.20
C GLU A 69 -6.85 12.51 -1.54
N LEU A 70 -6.11 11.49 -1.12
CA LEU A 70 -4.74 11.24 -1.53
C LEU A 70 -4.74 10.21 -2.67
N ARG A 71 -4.10 10.53 -3.80
CA ARG A 71 -3.87 9.56 -4.87
C ARG A 71 -2.39 9.24 -5.02
N LEU A 72 -2.11 7.95 -5.11
CA LEU A 72 -0.78 7.39 -5.29
C LEU A 72 -0.68 6.66 -6.63
N SER A 73 0.52 6.56 -7.19
CA SER A 73 0.77 5.79 -8.42
C SER A 73 0.53 4.28 -8.27
N GLY A 74 0.46 3.77 -7.04
CA GLY A 74 0.20 2.37 -6.74
C GLY A 74 -0.28 2.19 -5.30
N SER A 75 -0.46 0.93 -4.91
CA SER A 75 -0.81 0.56 -3.54
C SER A 75 0.43 0.52 -2.65
N PHE A 76 0.25 0.76 -1.36
CA PHE A 76 1.24 0.47 -0.31
C PHE A 76 0.60 -0.43 0.75
N ASP A 77 1.38 -1.31 1.36
CA ASP A 77 0.87 -2.15 2.46
C ASP A 77 1.03 -1.46 3.84
N ALA A 78 0.55 -2.11 4.90
CA ALA A 78 0.30 -1.57 6.24
C ALA A 78 1.49 -0.98 7.04
N GLY A 79 2.65 -0.78 6.42
CA GLY A 79 3.76 -0.06 7.05
C GLY A 79 3.44 1.43 7.26
N ARG A 80 4.18 2.09 8.16
CA ARG A 80 4.00 3.52 8.49
C ARG A 80 5.00 4.44 7.81
N SER A 81 5.88 3.90 6.96
CA SER A 81 6.97 4.65 6.33
C SER A 81 6.53 5.70 5.31
N TRP A 82 5.24 5.77 5.00
CA TRP A 82 4.62 6.75 4.12
C TRP A 82 4.08 7.98 4.86
N GLU A 83 4.00 7.95 6.20
CA GLU A 83 3.39 9.03 6.96
C GLU A 83 4.19 10.34 6.80
N VAL A 84 5.53 10.29 6.89
CA VAL A 84 6.39 11.47 6.68
C VAL A 84 6.18 12.13 5.31
N PRO A 85 6.34 11.43 4.15
CA PRO A 85 6.16 12.09 2.85
C PRO A 85 4.73 12.62 2.64
N VAL A 86 3.71 11.98 3.21
CA VAL A 86 2.34 12.50 3.14
C VAL A 86 2.15 13.73 4.02
N CYS A 87 2.70 13.77 5.24
CA CYS A 87 2.67 14.97 6.08
C CYS A 87 3.41 16.15 5.43
N LEU A 88 4.54 15.89 4.77
CA LEU A 88 5.25 16.90 3.97
C LEU A 88 4.39 17.38 2.79
N ALA A 89 3.70 16.48 2.10
CA ALA A 89 2.80 16.84 1.00
C ALA A 89 1.70 17.82 1.44
N HIS A 90 1.12 17.61 2.63
CA HIS A 90 0.17 18.56 3.24
C HIS A 90 0.80 19.93 3.48
N GLY A 91 1.95 19.98 4.16
CA GLY A 91 2.64 21.24 4.46
C GLY A 91 3.10 22.00 3.21
N LEU A 92 3.55 21.29 2.17
CA LEU A 92 3.95 21.88 0.89
C LEU A 92 2.74 22.39 0.10
N SER A 93 1.65 21.62 0.05
CA SER A 93 0.41 22.06 -0.61
C SER A 93 -0.18 23.29 0.08
N ALA A 94 -0.12 23.37 1.41
CA ALA A 94 -0.60 24.52 2.17
C ALA A 94 0.25 25.79 1.93
N ARG A 95 1.54 25.64 1.65
CA ARG A 95 2.45 26.72 1.21
C ARG A 95 2.26 27.11 -0.26
N GLY A 96 1.35 26.44 -0.99
CA GLY A 96 1.01 26.77 -2.37
C GLY A 96 1.85 26.05 -3.43
N HIS A 97 2.75 25.13 -3.05
CA HIS A 97 3.48 24.32 -4.02
C HIS A 97 2.56 23.41 -4.82
N ARG A 98 2.91 23.16 -6.08
CA ARG A 98 2.17 22.26 -6.95
C ARG A 98 2.75 20.86 -6.85
N LEU A 99 1.93 19.87 -6.47
CA LEU A 99 2.32 18.47 -6.55
C LEU A 99 2.18 17.99 -7.99
N VAL A 100 3.26 17.44 -8.56
CA VAL A 100 3.28 16.87 -9.92
C VAL A 100 3.49 15.37 -9.86
N ALA A 101 2.96 14.65 -10.84
CA ALA A 101 3.06 13.19 -10.93
C ALA A 101 4.17 12.74 -11.88
N GLU A 102 4.52 13.56 -12.86
CA GLU A 102 5.47 13.21 -13.91
C GLU A 102 6.86 13.78 -13.56
N PRO A 103 7.92 12.95 -13.54
CA PRO A 103 9.26 13.38 -13.12
C PRO A 103 9.84 14.54 -13.94
N GLY A 104 9.51 14.61 -15.23
CA GLY A 104 9.97 15.68 -16.13
C GLY A 104 9.35 17.06 -15.86
N GLU A 105 8.28 17.13 -15.06
CA GLU A 105 7.61 18.39 -14.68
C GLU A 105 8.14 18.97 -13.35
N ALA A 106 9.01 18.23 -12.66
CA ALA A 106 9.43 18.55 -11.31
C ALA A 106 10.62 19.53 -11.29
N ASP A 107 10.47 20.63 -10.56
CA ASP A 107 11.58 21.49 -10.16
C ASP A 107 12.37 20.83 -9.02
N LEU A 108 11.66 20.09 -8.16
CA LEU A 108 12.21 19.40 -6.99
C LEU A 108 11.60 17.99 -6.85
N VAL A 109 12.47 17.02 -6.60
CA VAL A 109 12.08 15.66 -6.19
C VAL A 109 12.27 15.55 -4.68
N LEU A 110 11.19 15.35 -3.94
CA LEU A 110 11.21 15.04 -2.53
C LEU A 110 11.18 13.53 -2.35
N TRP A 111 12.29 12.94 -1.91
CA TRP A 111 12.38 11.54 -1.52
C TRP A 111 12.40 11.45 0.00
N ALA A 112 11.31 10.98 0.61
CA ALA A 112 11.20 10.95 2.07
C ALA A 112 10.54 9.68 2.55
N THR A 113 11.02 9.13 3.66
CA THR A 113 10.46 7.95 4.33
C THR A 113 10.38 8.21 5.82
N GLY A 114 9.48 7.50 6.50
CA GLY A 114 9.40 7.52 7.96
C GLY A 114 7.97 7.49 8.47
N ALA A 115 7.83 7.09 9.74
CA ALA A 115 6.63 7.30 10.52
C ALA A 115 6.73 8.59 11.33
N VAL A 116 5.59 9.12 11.78
CA VAL A 116 5.57 10.27 12.70
C VAL A 116 4.79 9.95 13.97
N ASP A 117 5.08 10.64 15.07
CA ASP A 117 4.23 10.61 16.25
C ASP A 117 3.15 11.72 16.22
N LEU A 118 2.44 11.91 17.34
CA LEU A 118 1.38 12.92 17.45
C LEU A 118 1.91 14.36 17.43
N ASP A 119 3.20 14.58 17.69
CA ASP A 119 3.84 15.90 17.62
C ASP A 119 4.46 16.16 16.23
N LEU A 120 4.18 15.26 15.27
CA LEU A 120 4.79 15.25 13.94
C LEU A 120 6.32 15.15 13.99
N ALA A 121 6.86 14.57 15.06
CA ALA A 121 8.26 14.20 15.14
C ALA A 121 8.51 12.93 14.31
N VAL A 122 9.62 12.88 13.60
CA VAL A 122 9.99 11.74 12.76
C VAL A 122 10.50 10.63 13.68
N VAL A 123 9.87 9.47 13.62
CA VAL A 123 10.19 8.33 14.50
C VAL A 123 11.46 7.62 13.98
N PRO A 124 12.52 7.49 14.80
CA PRO A 124 13.70 6.70 14.45
C PRO A 124 13.36 5.23 14.24
N GLY A 125 14.13 4.53 13.40
CA GLY A 125 13.93 3.11 13.19
C GLY A 125 14.69 2.53 12.01
N ASP A 126 14.58 1.22 11.85
CA ASP A 126 15.02 0.55 10.63
C ASP A 126 13.92 0.66 9.56
N TYR A 127 14.23 1.40 8.50
CA TYR A 127 13.31 1.66 7.40
C TYR A 127 13.73 0.99 6.09
N ALA A 128 14.74 0.10 6.10
CA ALA A 128 15.33 -0.52 4.91
C ALA A 128 15.66 0.53 3.84
N LEU A 129 16.40 1.57 4.24
CA LEU A 129 16.77 2.71 3.39
C LEU A 129 17.56 2.26 2.17
N LEU A 130 18.50 1.32 2.33
CA LEU A 130 19.35 0.89 1.21
C LEU A 130 18.54 0.19 0.11
N ASP A 131 17.65 -0.74 0.48
CA ASP A 131 16.74 -1.42 -0.47
C ASP A 131 15.80 -0.43 -1.15
N LYS A 132 15.25 0.53 -0.38
CA LYS A 132 14.40 1.61 -0.91
C LYS A 132 15.12 2.50 -1.91
N ILE A 133 16.39 2.85 -1.66
CA ILE A 133 17.21 3.66 -2.58
C ILE A 133 17.44 2.87 -3.87
N GLU A 134 17.84 1.60 -3.77
CA GLU A 134 18.10 0.75 -4.91
C GLU A 134 16.87 0.66 -5.83
N ARG A 135 15.70 0.42 -5.26
CA ARG A 135 14.42 0.37 -6.00
C ARG A 135 13.99 1.72 -6.56
N SER A 136 14.48 2.82 -6.00
CA SER A 136 14.12 4.18 -6.43
C SER A 136 15.00 4.72 -7.56
N ARG A 137 16.12 4.07 -7.90
CA ARG A 137 17.11 4.61 -8.85
C ARG A 137 16.49 5.04 -10.18
N ALA A 138 15.76 4.14 -10.84
CA ALA A 138 15.16 4.42 -12.15
C ALA A 138 14.21 5.64 -12.12
N LEU A 139 13.44 5.80 -11.04
CA LEU A 139 12.56 6.96 -10.87
C LEU A 139 13.37 8.24 -10.63
N LEU A 140 14.40 8.18 -9.77
CA LEU A 140 15.25 9.34 -9.49
C LEU A 140 16.04 9.79 -10.72
N ASP A 141 16.46 8.87 -11.58
CA ASP A 141 17.18 9.14 -12.83
C ASP A 141 16.28 9.72 -13.92
N SER A 142 14.96 9.52 -13.82
CA SER A 142 13.98 10.10 -14.75
C SER A 142 13.72 11.61 -14.54
N ALA A 143 14.27 12.20 -13.47
CA ALA A 143 14.25 13.65 -13.21
C ALA A 143 15.67 14.22 -13.06
N PRO A 144 16.51 14.16 -14.11
CA PRO A 144 17.94 14.48 -13.99
C PRO A 144 18.22 15.96 -13.71
N GLN A 145 17.28 16.85 -14.03
CA GLN A 145 17.40 18.30 -13.83
C GLN A 145 16.81 18.78 -12.49
N ALA A 146 16.03 17.93 -11.81
CA ALA A 146 15.33 18.32 -10.60
C ALA A 146 16.27 18.23 -9.40
N VAL A 147 16.16 19.21 -8.49
CA VAL A 147 16.89 19.15 -7.23
C VAL A 147 16.29 18.06 -6.34
N ARG A 148 17.13 17.27 -5.68
CA ARG A 148 16.69 16.13 -4.85
C ARG A 148 16.72 16.52 -3.37
N ALA A 149 15.56 16.73 -2.76
CA ALA A 149 15.45 16.87 -1.31
C ALA A 149 15.21 15.51 -0.67
N VAL A 150 15.98 15.15 0.36
CA VAL A 150 15.92 13.83 0.99
C VAL A 150 15.73 13.92 2.49
N LEU A 151 14.71 13.22 3.01
CA LEU A 151 14.52 13.06 4.45
C LEU A 151 14.71 11.58 4.82
N LEU A 152 15.77 11.33 5.60
CA LEU A 152 16.14 10.01 6.09
C LEU A 152 15.98 9.98 7.62
N PRO A 153 15.06 9.18 8.17
CA PRO A 153 14.94 8.99 9.61
C PRO A 153 16.24 8.50 10.23
N GLU A 154 16.47 8.85 11.50
CA GLU A 154 17.57 8.27 12.27
C GLU A 154 17.43 6.75 12.34
N GLY A 155 18.53 6.04 12.15
CA GLY A 155 18.55 4.58 12.05
C GLY A 155 19.89 4.03 11.57
N PRO A 156 20.07 2.70 11.57
CA PRO A 156 21.36 2.06 11.30
C PRO A 156 21.91 2.34 9.90
N GLU A 157 21.03 2.49 8.91
CA GLU A 157 21.43 2.68 7.51
C GLU A 157 21.56 4.15 7.09
N ARG A 158 21.24 5.11 7.96
CA ARG A 158 21.07 6.52 7.55
C ARG A 158 22.33 7.12 6.92
N ALA A 159 23.49 6.93 7.54
CA ALA A 159 24.75 7.52 7.07
C ALA A 159 25.13 6.95 5.69
N GLU A 160 24.98 5.65 5.50
CA GLU A 160 25.29 4.97 4.25
C GLU A 160 24.28 5.33 3.15
N ALA A 161 22.99 5.36 3.49
CA ALA A 161 21.92 5.80 2.59
C ALA A 161 22.17 7.21 2.05
N LEU A 162 22.59 8.14 2.92
CA LEU A 162 22.93 9.50 2.50
C LEU A 162 24.11 9.51 1.52
N ARG A 163 25.17 8.72 1.79
CA ARG A 163 26.34 8.62 0.92
C ARG A 163 25.98 8.08 -0.47
N ILE A 164 25.11 7.06 -0.55
CA ILE A 164 24.65 6.49 -1.82
C ILE A 164 23.81 7.51 -2.60
N LEU A 165 22.89 8.21 -1.92
CA LEU A 165 22.07 9.25 -2.56
C LEU A 165 22.90 10.44 -3.06
N GLN A 166 23.98 10.79 -2.36
CA GLN A 166 24.94 11.80 -2.82
C GLN A 166 25.66 11.35 -4.09
N ALA A 167 26.04 10.08 -4.18
CA ALA A 167 26.69 9.52 -5.37
C ALA A 167 25.75 9.36 -6.58
N LEU A 168 24.44 9.29 -6.35
CA LEU A 168 23.41 9.13 -7.38
C LEU A 168 23.08 10.42 -8.15
N GLY A 169 23.54 11.59 -7.70
CA GLY A 169 23.21 12.88 -8.29
C GLY A 169 24.44 13.66 -8.74
N ALA A 170 24.24 14.72 -9.52
CA ALA A 170 25.32 15.66 -9.78
C ALA A 170 25.72 16.37 -8.46
N PRO A 171 27.00 16.71 -8.27
CA PRO A 171 27.46 17.42 -7.09
C PRO A 171 26.60 18.68 -6.80
N GLY A 172 26.11 18.81 -5.57
CA GLY A 172 25.28 19.95 -5.15
C GLY A 172 23.77 19.84 -5.44
N MET A 173 23.32 18.79 -6.15
CA MET A 173 21.89 18.57 -6.42
C MET A 173 21.14 17.82 -5.33
N LEU A 174 21.82 17.35 -4.28
CA LEU A 174 21.18 16.70 -3.13
C LEU A 174 21.05 17.67 -1.95
N ARG A 175 19.84 17.76 -1.38
CA ARG A 175 19.50 18.56 -0.21
C ARG A 175 19.03 17.65 0.94
N PRO A 176 19.90 17.30 1.89
CA PRO A 176 19.48 16.58 3.08
C PRO A 176 18.57 17.47 3.94
N LEU A 177 17.42 16.95 4.33
CA LEU A 177 16.46 17.61 5.21
C LEU A 177 16.66 17.13 6.66
N PRO A 178 16.39 17.99 7.67
CA PRO A 178 16.39 17.56 9.06
C PRO A 178 15.29 16.52 9.28
N ALA A 179 15.65 15.43 9.96
CA ALA A 179 14.74 14.32 10.28
C ALA A 179 14.29 14.35 11.74
N THR A 180 14.10 15.54 12.31
CA THR A 180 13.60 15.73 13.68
C THR A 180 12.08 15.85 13.69
N THR A 181 11.54 16.80 12.93
CA THR A 181 10.09 17.02 12.79
C THR A 181 9.74 17.36 11.34
N VAL A 182 8.48 17.12 10.96
CA VAL A 182 7.97 17.51 9.64
C VAL A 182 8.06 19.02 9.44
N ALA A 183 7.78 19.81 10.48
CA ALA A 183 7.89 21.26 10.44
C ALA A 183 9.33 21.72 10.15
N ALA A 184 10.33 21.16 10.84
CA ALA A 184 11.73 21.52 10.61
C ALA A 184 12.19 21.21 9.16
N ALA A 185 11.70 20.12 8.58
CA ALA A 185 11.98 19.78 7.19
C ALA A 185 11.37 20.78 6.19
N LEU A 186 10.14 21.25 6.46
CA LEU A 186 9.48 22.26 5.64
C LEU A 186 10.21 23.62 5.73
N GLU A 187 10.57 24.06 6.93
CA GLU A 187 11.34 25.31 7.11
C GLU A 187 12.71 25.26 6.42
N ALA A 188 13.35 24.10 6.40
CA ALA A 188 14.62 23.89 5.69
C ALA A 188 14.45 24.01 4.17
N LEU A 189 13.32 23.58 3.60
CA LEU A 189 12.99 23.76 2.19
C LEU A 189 12.78 25.25 1.87
N ASP A 190 12.00 25.95 2.67
CA ASP A 190 11.70 27.38 2.49
C ASP A 190 12.97 28.25 2.57
N THR A 191 13.82 27.99 3.56
CA THR A 191 15.07 28.74 3.77
C THR A 191 16.02 28.61 2.58
N ARG A 192 16.06 27.42 1.97
CA ARG A 192 16.93 27.14 0.82
C ARG A 192 16.38 27.74 -0.46
N GLU A 193 15.08 27.66 -0.69
CA GLU A 193 14.45 28.34 -1.82
C GLU A 193 14.70 29.86 -1.76
N ALA A 194 14.60 30.45 -0.57
CA ALA A 194 14.95 31.86 -0.37
C ALA A 194 16.44 32.16 -0.63
N ALA A 195 17.35 31.24 -0.31
CA ALA A 195 18.78 31.38 -0.60
C ALA A 195 19.06 31.30 -2.11
N ASP A 196 18.45 30.34 -2.81
CA ASP A 196 18.59 30.17 -4.26
C ASP A 196 18.03 31.38 -5.01
N ALA A 197 16.86 31.89 -4.60
CA ALA A 197 16.25 33.08 -5.17
C ALA A 197 17.11 34.33 -4.99
N ARG A 198 17.86 34.44 -3.87
CA ARG A 198 18.82 35.54 -3.64
C ARG A 198 20.11 35.38 -4.44
N SER A 199 20.53 34.15 -4.71
CA SER A 199 21.78 33.86 -5.42
C SER A 199 21.62 33.82 -6.94
N ALA A 200 20.39 33.71 -7.44
CA ALA A 200 20.08 33.87 -8.86
C ALA A 200 20.41 35.32 -9.28
N ILE A 201 21.59 35.51 -9.87
CA ILE A 201 21.93 36.77 -10.55
C ILE A 201 20.81 37.03 -11.55
N PRO A 202 20.13 38.19 -11.52
CA PRO A 202 19.10 38.49 -12.49
C PRO A 202 19.75 38.45 -13.87
N ALA A 203 19.42 37.43 -14.67
CA ALA A 203 19.84 37.36 -16.05
C ALA A 203 19.42 38.69 -16.70
N PRO A 204 20.33 39.40 -17.40
CA PRO A 204 20.00 40.69 -17.99
C PRO A 204 18.79 40.48 -18.89
N GLY A 205 17.66 41.06 -18.47
CA GLY A 205 16.40 40.95 -19.16
C GLY A 205 16.64 41.30 -20.62
N ARG A 206 16.41 40.33 -21.50
CA ARG A 206 16.45 40.52 -22.95
C ARG A 206 15.41 41.60 -23.24
N ARG A 207 15.86 42.87 -23.32
CA ARG A 207 15.06 44.02 -23.72
C ARG A 207 14.48 43.68 -25.09
N ARG A 208 13.24 43.19 -25.12
CA ARG A 208 12.44 43.24 -26.34
C ARG A 208 12.21 44.72 -26.59
N GLY A 209 12.98 45.27 -27.52
CA GLY A 209 12.79 46.63 -28.00
C GLY A 209 11.35 46.83 -28.49
N PRO A 210 10.85 48.07 -28.47
CA PRO A 210 9.51 48.36 -28.93
C PRO A 210 9.45 48.07 -30.44
N VAL A 211 8.64 47.09 -30.84
CA VAL A 211 8.26 46.95 -32.24
C VAL A 211 7.27 48.07 -32.52
N LEU A 212 7.74 49.09 -33.22
CA LEU A 212 6.91 50.13 -33.81
C LEU A 212 5.90 49.46 -34.75
N ALA A 213 4.62 49.60 -34.41
CA ALA A 213 3.52 49.33 -35.32
C ALA A 213 3.55 50.40 -36.42
N ALA A 214 4.04 50.03 -37.60
CA ALA A 214 3.83 50.77 -38.84
C ALA A 214 2.88 49.95 -39.71
N GLY A 215 1.67 50.48 -39.89
CA GLY A 215 0.67 49.89 -40.77
C GLY A 215 1.07 50.00 -42.24
N ALA A 216 0.58 49.06 -43.04
CA ALA A 216 0.36 49.25 -44.46
C ALA A 216 -0.88 48.45 -44.87
N LEU A 217 -1.95 49.20 -45.10
CA LEU A 217 -3.11 48.84 -45.91
C LEU A 217 -2.61 48.54 -47.34
N ALA A 218 -3.01 47.41 -47.94
CA ALA A 218 -3.18 47.33 -49.39
C ALA A 218 -4.15 46.19 -49.76
N LEU A 219 -5.25 46.59 -50.37
CA LEU A 219 -6.23 45.79 -51.08
C LEU A 219 -5.60 45.03 -52.25
N GLY A 220 -6.13 43.84 -52.55
CA GLY A 220 -5.83 43.09 -53.76
C GLY A 220 -6.79 41.91 -53.95
N LEU A 221 -7.94 42.21 -54.55
CA LEU A 221 -8.95 41.26 -55.03
C LEU A 221 -8.49 40.48 -56.28
N ALA A 222 -9.23 39.41 -56.58
CA ALA A 222 -9.19 38.48 -57.72
C ALA A 222 -8.34 37.23 -57.48
N GLY A 223 -8.85 35.99 -57.45
CA GLY A 223 -10.05 35.44 -58.05
C GLY A 223 -9.62 34.31 -58.99
N ILE A 224 -10.02 33.07 -58.73
CA ILE A 224 -10.32 32.00 -59.70
C ILE A 224 -10.97 30.84 -58.91
N ALA A 225 -12.13 30.44 -59.40
CA ALA A 225 -12.91 29.29 -58.97
C ALA A 225 -12.51 28.02 -59.77
N LEU A 226 -13.07 26.88 -59.32
CA LEU A 226 -12.99 25.49 -59.86
C LEU A 226 -11.89 24.65 -59.20
N GLY A 227 -12.17 23.48 -58.60
CA GLY A 227 -13.39 22.71 -58.59
C GLY A 227 -13.31 21.46 -57.70
N VAL A 228 -14.51 20.91 -57.46
CA VAL A 228 -14.90 19.48 -57.34
C VAL A 228 -13.80 18.47 -57.01
N GLY A 229 -13.96 17.73 -55.90
CA GLY A 229 -13.52 16.34 -55.86
C GLY A 229 -13.17 15.73 -54.50
N TYR A 230 -14.03 14.80 -54.07
CA TYR A 230 -13.74 13.64 -53.22
C TYR A 230 -13.57 13.76 -51.71
N ALA A 231 -14.57 13.19 -51.05
CA ALA A 231 -14.59 12.70 -49.69
C ALA A 231 -13.48 11.69 -49.38
N ARG A 232 -12.89 11.80 -48.20
CA ARG A 232 -12.49 10.64 -47.37
C ARG A 232 -12.31 11.06 -45.92
N ARG A 233 -13.19 10.54 -45.06
CA ARG A 233 -13.03 10.50 -43.59
C ARG A 233 -11.98 9.42 -43.25
N PRO A 234 -11.11 9.61 -42.25
CA PRO A 234 -10.40 8.52 -41.62
C PRO A 234 -11.27 7.85 -40.54
N ASP A 235 -11.09 6.54 -40.46
CA ASP A 235 -11.89 5.54 -39.77
C ASP A 235 -11.98 5.71 -38.25
N ALA A 236 -13.20 5.47 -37.76
CA ALA A 236 -13.48 5.08 -36.38
C ALA A 236 -13.50 3.55 -36.33
N GLU A 237 -12.70 2.95 -35.45
CA GLU A 237 -12.69 1.51 -35.22
C GLU A 237 -14.00 1.04 -34.54
N PRO A 238 -14.49 -0.16 -34.90
CA PRO A 238 -15.79 -0.68 -34.47
C PRO A 238 -15.79 -1.36 -33.09
N PRO A 239 -16.97 -1.52 -32.46
CA PRO A 239 -17.13 -2.14 -31.16
C PRO A 239 -17.08 -3.67 -31.20
N VAL A 240 -16.58 -4.25 -30.11
CA VAL A 240 -16.54 -5.69 -29.84
C VAL A 240 -17.95 -6.21 -29.53
N THR A 241 -18.42 -7.14 -30.37
CA THR A 241 -19.70 -7.85 -30.19
C THR A 241 -19.56 -8.94 -29.15
N VAL A 242 -20.39 -8.88 -28.11
CA VAL A 242 -20.64 -9.96 -27.15
C VAL A 242 -21.67 -10.90 -27.79
N ALA A 243 -21.34 -12.18 -27.95
CA ALA A 243 -22.29 -13.22 -28.34
C ALA A 243 -22.43 -14.24 -27.20
N ALA A 244 -23.68 -14.45 -26.81
CA ALA A 244 -24.09 -15.37 -25.76
C ALA A 244 -24.70 -16.66 -26.36
N GLY A 245 -24.35 -17.80 -25.76
CA GLY A 245 -25.12 -19.06 -25.67
C GLY A 245 -25.16 -19.98 -26.91
N PRO A 246 -25.70 -21.22 -26.79
CA PRO A 246 -26.15 -21.97 -25.61
C PRO A 246 -25.67 -23.46 -25.55
N ASP A 247 -26.16 -24.17 -24.51
CA ASP A 247 -26.21 -25.63 -24.25
C ASP A 247 -26.06 -26.61 -25.42
N GLN A 248 -25.38 -27.75 -25.15
CA GLN A 248 -25.89 -29.12 -25.42
C GLN A 248 -24.95 -30.25 -24.91
N ARG A 249 -25.46 -31.08 -23.99
CA ARG A 249 -25.27 -32.56 -23.92
C ARG A 249 -26.21 -33.22 -24.97
N PRO A 250 -26.19 -34.54 -25.29
CA PRO A 250 -25.52 -35.71 -24.66
C PRO A 250 -24.88 -36.71 -25.65
N ASP A 251 -24.21 -37.76 -25.12
CA ASP A 251 -24.37 -39.20 -25.49
C ASP A 251 -23.07 -40.04 -25.34
N GLU A 252 -23.20 -41.09 -24.50
CA GLU A 252 -22.47 -42.37 -24.48
C GLU A 252 -22.80 -43.21 -25.75
N PRO A 253 -22.18 -44.39 -26.09
CA PRO A 253 -21.68 -45.44 -25.18
C PRO A 253 -20.48 -46.31 -25.64
N GLY A 254 -19.98 -47.16 -24.72
CA GLY A 254 -19.57 -48.55 -25.04
C GLY A 254 -18.09 -48.91 -24.84
N GLY A 255 -17.82 -49.95 -24.03
CA GLY A 255 -16.48 -50.56 -23.96
C GLY A 255 -16.16 -51.49 -22.78
N THR A 256 -16.92 -52.58 -22.66
CA THR A 256 -16.65 -53.92 -22.09
C THR A 256 -15.27 -54.28 -21.46
N ALA A 257 -15.27 -54.56 -20.13
CA ALA A 257 -14.72 -55.67 -19.29
C ALA A 257 -13.40 -56.47 -19.63
N PRO A 258 -12.92 -57.41 -18.76
CA PRO A 258 -12.24 -57.29 -17.45
C PRO A 258 -10.86 -58.05 -17.45
N PRO A 259 -10.15 -58.25 -16.30
CA PRO A 259 -10.39 -59.48 -15.53
C PRO A 259 -10.24 -59.42 -13.99
N THR A 260 -10.93 -60.40 -13.39
CA THR A 260 -10.83 -61.09 -12.10
C THR A 260 -9.59 -60.95 -11.21
N GLY A 261 -9.84 -60.79 -9.91
CA GLY A 261 -8.94 -61.14 -8.80
C GLY A 261 -9.72 -61.23 -7.47
N SER A 262 -9.81 -62.43 -6.91
CA SER A 262 -10.72 -62.83 -5.83
C SER A 262 -10.26 -62.49 -4.41
N SER A 263 -11.25 -62.17 -3.57
CA SER A 263 -11.47 -62.64 -2.18
C SER A 263 -10.44 -62.39 -1.07
N THR A 264 -10.84 -61.62 -0.04
CA THR A 264 -10.93 -62.10 1.37
C THR A 264 -11.93 -61.20 2.15
N PRO A 265 -12.90 -61.74 2.91
CA PRO A 265 -13.80 -60.94 3.74
C PRO A 265 -13.16 -60.64 5.10
N ALA A 266 -12.78 -59.39 5.34
CA ALA A 266 -12.37 -58.94 6.66
C ALA A 266 -13.61 -58.47 7.46
N VAL A 267 -13.77 -59.12 8.60
CA VAL A 267 -14.77 -58.92 9.65
C VAL A 267 -14.95 -57.44 9.97
N SER A 268 -16.20 -56.99 9.85
CA SER A 268 -16.69 -55.68 10.31
C SER A 268 -16.60 -55.63 11.83
N ALA A 269 -15.54 -55.02 12.35
CA ALA A 269 -15.49 -54.53 13.71
C ALA A 269 -16.17 -53.16 13.74
N ALA A 270 -17.31 -53.07 14.43
CA ALA A 270 -17.96 -51.81 14.73
C ALA A 270 -16.94 -50.87 15.43
N PRO A 271 -16.74 -49.63 14.95
CA PRO A 271 -15.88 -48.70 15.65
C PRO A 271 -16.50 -48.33 16.99
N ALA A 272 -15.71 -48.49 18.05
CA ALA A 272 -15.96 -47.96 19.38
C ALA A 272 -16.41 -46.48 19.30
N PRO A 273 -17.27 -46.00 20.22
CA PRO A 273 -17.76 -44.62 20.20
C PRO A 273 -16.56 -43.67 20.14
N ALA A 274 -16.47 -42.91 19.04
CA ALA A 274 -15.40 -41.96 18.81
C ALA A 274 -15.37 -40.97 19.98
N ALA A 275 -14.32 -41.07 20.79
CA ALA A 275 -13.99 -40.07 21.79
C ALA A 275 -13.92 -38.71 21.11
N HIS A 276 -14.84 -37.82 21.51
CA HIS A 276 -14.86 -36.37 21.29
C HIS A 276 -14.26 -35.87 19.97
N ALA A 277 -15.03 -35.92 18.88
CA ALA A 277 -14.66 -35.22 17.65
C ALA A 277 -14.37 -33.73 17.95
N PRO A 278 -13.27 -33.15 17.44
CA PRO A 278 -12.89 -31.78 17.73
C PRO A 278 -13.97 -30.84 17.18
N VAL A 279 -14.48 -29.95 18.03
CA VAL A 279 -15.53 -28.97 17.66
C VAL A 279 -14.95 -27.79 16.86
N LEU A 280 -13.65 -27.57 16.98
CA LEU A 280 -12.91 -26.47 16.36
C LEU A 280 -11.56 -27.00 15.85
N ARG A 281 -11.20 -26.63 14.62
CA ARG A 281 -9.85 -26.84 14.08
C ARG A 281 -9.08 -25.54 14.13
N VAL A 282 -7.85 -25.61 14.64
CA VAL A 282 -6.90 -24.48 14.70
C VAL A 282 -5.65 -24.87 13.94
N GLU A 283 -5.21 -23.99 13.05
CA GLU A 283 -4.04 -24.19 12.20
C GLU A 283 -3.10 -22.99 12.30
N GLU A 284 -1.80 -23.24 12.37
CA GLU A 284 -0.76 -22.23 12.17
C GLU A 284 -0.69 -21.90 10.68
N LEU A 285 -0.61 -20.61 10.37
CA LEU A 285 -0.36 -20.11 9.02
C LEU A 285 1.11 -19.69 8.93
N VAL A 286 1.86 -20.37 8.08
CA VAL A 286 3.32 -20.20 7.95
C VAL A 286 3.66 -19.71 6.54
N ALA A 287 4.64 -18.81 6.45
CA ALA A 287 5.14 -18.35 5.17
C ALA A 287 5.87 -19.50 4.44
N PRO A 288 5.52 -19.82 3.18
CA PRO A 288 6.27 -20.79 2.42
C PRO A 288 7.72 -20.32 2.20
N ALA A 289 8.61 -21.26 1.86
CA ALA A 289 10.00 -20.93 1.58
C ALA A 289 10.12 -19.82 0.52
N ARG A 290 10.96 -18.81 0.80
CA ARG A 290 11.16 -17.61 -0.04
C ARG A 290 9.95 -16.66 -0.11
N SER A 291 8.92 -16.87 0.69
CA SER A 291 7.83 -15.93 0.90
C SER A 291 8.03 -15.15 2.22
N SER A 292 7.09 -14.28 2.53
CA SER A 292 7.03 -13.54 3.79
C SER A 292 5.61 -13.53 4.33
N CYS A 293 5.47 -13.36 5.63
CA CYS A 293 4.15 -13.29 6.25
C CYS A 293 3.29 -12.15 5.74
N ARG A 294 3.93 -11.09 5.25
CA ARG A 294 3.25 -9.98 4.58
C ARG A 294 2.60 -10.45 3.27
N ARG A 295 3.35 -11.13 2.41
CA ARG A 295 2.84 -11.66 1.14
C ARG A 295 1.68 -12.64 1.35
N VAL A 296 1.81 -13.51 2.35
CA VAL A 296 0.75 -14.44 2.74
C VAL A 296 -0.50 -13.73 3.28
N ALA A 297 -0.33 -12.78 4.20
CA ALA A 297 -1.44 -12.05 4.81
C ALA A 297 -2.27 -11.24 3.80
N PHE A 298 -1.66 -10.83 2.69
CA PHE A 298 -2.31 -10.07 1.62
C PHE A 298 -2.61 -10.92 0.37
N GLY A 299 -2.58 -12.25 0.48
CA GLY A 299 -3.02 -13.17 -0.56
C GLY A 299 -2.11 -13.25 -1.80
N ALA A 300 -0.88 -12.73 -1.72
CA ALA A 300 0.09 -12.84 -2.81
C ALA A 300 0.70 -14.25 -2.92
N ASP A 301 0.83 -14.95 -1.79
CA ASP A 301 1.23 -16.35 -1.73
C ASP A 301 0.30 -17.13 -0.77
N PRO A 302 -0.01 -18.42 -1.04
CA PRO A 302 -0.80 -19.22 -0.11
C PRO A 302 0.02 -19.59 1.15
N PRO A 303 -0.59 -19.58 2.36
CA PRO A 303 0.09 -20.04 3.57
C PRO A 303 0.32 -21.55 3.55
N GLU A 304 1.45 -22.00 4.09
CA GLU A 304 1.57 -23.36 4.61
C GLU A 304 0.73 -23.49 5.87
N ARG A 305 -0.08 -24.55 5.97
CA ARG A 305 -0.96 -24.78 7.12
C ARG A 305 -0.46 -25.93 7.96
N ARG A 306 -0.35 -25.72 9.27
CA ARG A 306 0.07 -26.75 10.23
C ARG A 306 -0.96 -26.89 11.34
N PRO A 307 -1.56 -28.07 11.56
CA PRO A 307 -2.57 -28.22 12.60
C PRO A 307 -1.96 -28.03 14.00
N VAL A 308 -2.66 -27.30 14.87
CA VAL A 308 -2.30 -27.15 16.28
C VAL A 308 -2.99 -28.26 17.08
N PRO A 309 -2.25 -29.20 17.70
CA PRO A 309 -2.85 -30.29 18.46
C PRO A 309 -3.42 -29.81 19.80
N GLU A 310 -4.49 -30.46 20.28
CA GLU A 310 -4.94 -30.33 21.68
C GLU A 310 -3.88 -30.95 22.61
N ALA A 311 -3.41 -30.18 23.59
CA ALA A 311 -2.46 -30.65 24.61
C ALA A 311 -3.18 -31.25 25.82
N ALA A 312 -4.36 -30.72 26.15
CA ALA A 312 -5.28 -31.21 27.16
C ALA A 312 -6.71 -30.81 26.78
N GLU A 313 -7.72 -31.36 27.45
CA GLU A 313 -9.11 -31.01 27.18
C GLU A 313 -9.32 -29.48 27.32
N GLY A 314 -9.76 -28.84 26.23
CA GLY A 314 -10.00 -27.40 26.20
C GLY A 314 -8.74 -26.53 26.13
N ARG A 315 -7.56 -27.12 25.88
CA ARG A 315 -6.29 -26.40 25.76
C ARG A 315 -5.44 -26.92 24.60
N LEU A 316 -5.05 -26.01 23.70
CA LEU A 316 -4.15 -26.29 22.58
C LEU A 316 -2.68 -26.24 23.02
N ARG A 317 -1.83 -26.97 22.29
CA ARG A 317 -0.38 -26.84 22.42
C ARG A 317 0.03 -25.40 22.08
N PRO A 318 0.89 -24.74 22.87
CA PRO A 318 1.37 -23.41 22.50
C PRO A 318 2.05 -23.39 21.14
N THR A 319 1.77 -22.35 20.36
CA THR A 319 2.45 -22.05 19.10
C THR A 319 3.63 -21.12 19.36
N ARG A 320 4.80 -21.46 18.80
CA ARG A 320 6.01 -20.64 18.92
C ARG A 320 6.00 -19.49 17.93
N LEU A 321 6.33 -18.29 18.40
CA LEU A 321 6.44 -17.05 17.62
C LEU A 321 7.75 -17.01 16.82
N VAL A 322 7.92 -17.96 15.91
CA VAL A 322 9.04 -18.00 14.96
C VAL A 322 8.83 -16.98 13.82
N PRO A 323 9.90 -16.48 13.16
CA PRO A 323 9.79 -15.46 12.12
C PRO A 323 8.78 -15.79 11.00
N GLU A 324 8.72 -17.07 10.62
CA GLU A 324 7.86 -17.62 9.57
C GLU A 324 6.39 -17.80 9.99
N LEU A 325 6.04 -17.66 11.27
CA LEU A 325 4.65 -17.74 11.73
C LEU A 325 3.91 -16.45 11.36
N CYS A 326 2.95 -16.57 10.45
CA CYS A 326 2.20 -15.43 9.93
C CYS A 326 0.89 -15.21 10.65
N GLY A 327 0.28 -16.25 11.18
CA GLY A 327 -1.04 -16.15 11.79
C GLY A 327 -1.59 -17.48 12.23
N LEU A 328 -2.88 -17.46 12.52
CA LEU A 328 -3.67 -18.63 12.91
C LEU A 328 -4.95 -18.65 12.07
N ALA A 329 -5.38 -19.83 11.66
CA ALA A 329 -6.69 -20.05 11.04
C ALA A 329 -7.58 -20.87 11.96
N PHE A 330 -8.86 -20.50 12.01
CA PHE A 330 -9.88 -21.16 12.80
C PHE A 330 -11.00 -21.62 11.90
N ARG A 331 -11.40 -22.89 12.03
CA ARG A 331 -12.52 -23.44 11.28
C ARG A 331 -13.43 -24.24 12.21
N PRO A 332 -14.76 -23.99 12.21
CA PRO A 332 -15.68 -24.83 12.94
C PRO A 332 -15.69 -26.23 12.31
N ALA A 333 -15.74 -27.27 13.14
CA ALA A 333 -15.78 -28.63 12.62
C ALA A 333 -17.14 -29.00 12.00
N VAL A 334 -18.19 -28.29 12.41
CA VAL A 334 -19.55 -28.43 11.89
C VAL A 334 -19.88 -27.20 11.02
N PRO A 335 -20.45 -27.39 9.81
CA PRO A 335 -20.91 -26.28 8.98
C PRO A 335 -21.91 -25.38 9.73
N GLY A 336 -21.88 -24.08 9.45
CA GLY A 336 -22.80 -23.09 10.06
C GLY A 336 -22.37 -22.56 11.44
N GLY A 337 -21.32 -23.11 12.05
CA GLY A 337 -20.75 -22.57 13.29
C GLY A 337 -20.09 -21.21 13.09
N ARG A 338 -20.26 -20.30 14.07
CA ARG A 338 -19.54 -19.02 14.12
C ARG A 338 -18.31 -19.14 15.00
N ILE A 339 -17.21 -18.51 14.62
CA ILE A 339 -15.99 -18.46 15.44
C ILE A 339 -15.95 -17.16 16.21
N GLU A 340 -15.74 -17.26 17.53
CA GLU A 340 -15.46 -16.12 18.39
C GLU A 340 -14.06 -16.24 18.97
N VAL A 341 -13.23 -15.21 18.74
CA VAL A 341 -11.85 -15.15 19.18
C VAL A 341 -11.69 -14.11 20.28
N GLY A 342 -10.87 -14.40 21.28
CA GLY A 342 -10.52 -13.50 22.39
C GLY A 342 -9.98 -12.16 21.90
N THR A 343 -10.18 -11.12 22.72
CA THR A 343 -9.74 -9.76 22.41
C THR A 343 -8.23 -9.63 22.30
N GLU A 344 -7.48 -10.49 22.98
CA GLU A 344 -6.02 -10.51 23.01
C GLU A 344 -5.45 -10.82 21.62
N LEU A 345 -5.97 -11.88 20.96
CA LEU A 345 -5.56 -12.21 19.60
C LEU A 345 -6.12 -11.19 18.58
N ARG A 346 -7.36 -10.73 18.74
CA ARG A 346 -7.94 -9.69 17.86
C ARG A 346 -7.12 -8.40 17.86
N ALA A 347 -6.60 -7.98 19.02
CA ALA A 347 -5.74 -6.80 19.13
C ALA A 347 -4.35 -7.04 18.51
N ALA A 348 -3.85 -8.28 18.56
CA ALA A 348 -2.55 -8.66 18.01
C ALA A 348 -2.57 -8.98 16.51
N ALA A 349 -3.74 -9.15 15.91
CA ALA A 349 -3.92 -9.54 14.51
C ALA A 349 -4.42 -8.39 13.62
N LEU A 350 -4.24 -8.55 12.32
CA LEU A 350 -4.99 -7.83 11.29
C LEU A 350 -6.49 -8.19 11.38
N PRO A 351 -7.40 -7.40 10.80
CA PRO A 351 -8.80 -7.79 10.70
C PRO A 351 -8.95 -9.20 10.10
N PRO A 352 -9.87 -10.02 10.61
CA PRO A 352 -10.00 -11.40 10.18
C PRO A 352 -10.36 -11.48 8.69
N SER A 353 -9.69 -12.37 7.96
CA SER A 353 -9.94 -12.63 6.54
C SER A 353 -10.48 -14.05 6.34
N ALA A 354 -11.45 -14.21 5.45
CA ALA A 354 -11.93 -15.53 5.06
C ALA A 354 -10.93 -16.22 4.12
N LEU A 355 -10.74 -17.52 4.29
CA LEU A 355 -9.99 -18.38 3.38
C LEU A 355 -10.97 -19.22 2.54
N ASP A 356 -10.50 -19.75 1.41
CA ASP A 356 -11.33 -20.48 0.43
C ASP A 356 -12.04 -21.72 1.01
N ASP A 357 -11.48 -22.31 2.07
CA ASP A 357 -12.04 -23.46 2.78
C ASP A 357 -13.01 -23.08 3.91
N GLY A 358 -13.42 -21.81 3.98
CA GLY A 358 -14.30 -21.27 5.01
C GLY A 358 -13.63 -21.07 6.37
N ALA A 359 -12.32 -21.25 6.48
CA ALA A 359 -11.57 -20.91 7.68
C ALA A 359 -11.44 -19.38 7.82
N GLN A 360 -11.39 -18.91 9.06
CA GLN A 360 -11.17 -17.51 9.38
C GLN A 360 -9.72 -17.29 9.83
N ALA A 361 -8.95 -16.54 9.06
CA ALA A 361 -7.54 -16.27 9.31
C ALA A 361 -7.32 -14.99 10.13
N TYR A 362 -6.40 -15.07 11.08
CA TYR A 362 -5.94 -13.99 11.94
C TYR A 362 -4.43 -13.86 11.78
N PHE A 363 -4.01 -12.99 10.85
CA PHE A 363 -2.59 -12.72 10.60
C PHE A 363 -2.02 -11.78 11.66
N LEU A 364 -0.88 -12.15 12.25
CA LEU A 364 -0.25 -11.38 13.32
C LEU A 364 0.35 -10.07 12.78
N ARG A 365 0.16 -8.98 13.53
CA ARG A 365 0.88 -7.73 13.26
C ARG A 365 2.33 -7.88 13.67
N GLU A 366 3.23 -7.28 12.89
CA GLU A 366 4.67 -7.34 13.12
C GLU A 366 5.07 -6.86 14.54
N GLY A 367 4.51 -5.74 14.99
CA GLY A 367 4.72 -5.20 16.34
C GLY A 367 3.97 -5.90 17.47
N ALA A 368 3.12 -6.89 17.17
CA ALA A 368 2.30 -7.58 18.18
C ALA A 368 2.77 -9.01 18.48
N ARG A 369 3.94 -9.41 17.98
CA ARG A 369 4.58 -10.71 18.24
C ARG A 369 5.15 -10.77 19.67
N ARG A 370 4.27 -11.01 20.63
CA ARG A 370 4.56 -11.15 22.07
C ARG A 370 3.81 -12.34 22.66
N ASN A 371 4.27 -12.80 23.82
CA ASN A 371 3.58 -13.85 24.56
C ASN A 371 2.13 -13.42 24.82
N LEU A 372 1.17 -14.22 24.40
CA LEU A 372 -0.25 -13.95 24.63
C LEU A 372 -1.01 -15.25 24.81
N VAL A 373 -2.00 -15.21 25.69
CA VAL A 373 -2.95 -16.30 25.93
C VAL A 373 -4.32 -15.77 25.53
N TYR A 374 -5.07 -16.55 24.77
CA TYR A 374 -6.40 -16.17 24.32
C TYR A 374 -7.32 -17.38 24.30
N ALA A 375 -8.61 -17.10 24.33
CA ALA A 375 -9.63 -18.12 24.15
C ALA A 375 -10.24 -18.03 22.75
N VAL A 376 -10.68 -19.17 22.23
CA VAL A 376 -11.46 -19.27 21.00
C VAL A 376 -12.62 -20.23 21.23
N GLN A 377 -13.79 -19.92 20.69
CA GLN A 377 -14.97 -20.77 20.78
C GLN A 377 -15.71 -20.84 19.45
N ALA A 378 -16.20 -22.03 19.11
CA ALA A 378 -17.15 -22.22 18.03
C ALA A 378 -18.56 -22.20 18.63
N VAL A 379 -19.38 -21.25 18.20
CA VAL A 379 -20.78 -21.09 18.62
C VAL A 379 -21.65 -21.70 17.54
N SER A 380 -22.39 -22.75 17.89
CA SER A 380 -23.41 -23.36 17.04
C SER A 380 -24.76 -22.64 17.21
N GLU A 381 -25.65 -22.75 16.22
CA GLU A 381 -27.01 -22.17 16.31
C GLU A 381 -27.83 -22.73 17.49
N GLY A 382 -27.49 -23.93 17.97
CA GLY A 382 -28.08 -24.56 19.16
C GLY A 382 -27.49 -24.10 20.50
N GLY A 383 -26.59 -23.10 20.52
CA GLY A 383 -26.04 -22.51 21.75
C GLY A 383 -24.94 -23.33 22.44
N ALA A 384 -24.65 -24.54 21.97
CA ALA A 384 -23.50 -25.30 22.46
C ALA A 384 -22.21 -24.67 21.94
N ALA A 385 -21.35 -24.21 22.86
CA ALA A 385 -20.04 -23.65 22.58
C ALA A 385 -18.96 -24.32 23.44
N ARG A 386 -17.93 -24.87 22.80
CA ARG A 386 -16.73 -25.37 23.50
C ARG A 386 -15.66 -24.29 23.42
N ARG A 387 -15.29 -23.74 24.57
CA ARG A 387 -14.20 -22.76 24.70
C ARG A 387 -12.87 -23.48 24.79
N ILE A 388 -11.92 -23.11 23.94
CA ILE A 388 -10.56 -23.65 23.89
C ILE A 388 -9.58 -22.51 24.17
N THR A 389 -8.57 -22.79 24.98
CA THR A 389 -7.50 -21.83 25.29
C THR A 389 -6.25 -22.16 24.47
N HIS A 390 -5.60 -21.13 23.94
CA HIS A 390 -4.33 -21.27 23.21
C HIS A 390 -3.36 -20.16 23.61
N ALA A 391 -2.07 -20.44 23.46
CA ALA A 391 -0.98 -19.53 23.79
C ALA A 391 -0.04 -19.36 22.59
N LEU A 392 0.38 -18.12 22.36
CA LEU A 392 1.53 -17.81 21.54
C LEU A 392 2.71 -17.50 22.46
N GLU A 393 3.84 -18.14 22.23
CA GLU A 393 5.02 -18.05 23.09
C GLU A 393 6.26 -17.70 22.25
N ARG A 394 7.08 -16.77 22.74
CA ARG A 394 8.43 -16.57 22.21
C ARG A 394 9.26 -17.82 22.50
N PRO A 395 10.15 -18.19 21.57
CA PRO A 395 11.03 -19.34 21.74
C PRO A 395 11.94 -19.25 22.96
#